data_AF-A0A920I5X4-F1
#
_entry.id   AF-A0A920I5X4-F1
#
_cell.length_a   1.000
_cell.length_b   1.000
_cell.length_c   1.000
_cell.angle_alpha   90.00
_cell.angle_beta   90.00
_cell.angle_gamma   90.00
#
_symmetry.space_group_name_H-M   'P 1'
#
loop_
_entity.id
_entity.type
_entity.pdbx_description
1 polymer ?
#
loop_
_entity_poly.entity_id
_entity_poly.type
_entity_poly.pdbx_seq_one_letter_code
_entity_poly.pdbx_strand_id
1 'polypeptide(L)'
;MFFRSVKCTCKNTVMKESVRNFYLDNFDLMDPASALMISYKVDLSDNQFLHVGLFVSEEVADAFADKLGPIHRQVQEMGAKIEITKGDITHFKVAGGLTLDQLTGNRQV
;
A
#
# COMPACT_ATOMS: atom_id res chain seq x y z
N MET A 1 4.04 16.59 0.91
CA MET A 1 3.74 15.19 0.57
C MET A 1 4.15 14.33 1.72
N PHE A 2 3.32 13.34 2.04
CA PHE A 2 3.48 12.48 3.19
C PHE A 2 3.41 11.02 2.74
N PHE A 3 4.26 10.15 3.26
CA PHE A 3 4.17 8.72 2.99
C PHE A 3 3.61 7.99 4.20
N ARG A 4 2.85 6.93 3.92
CA ARG A 4 2.49 5.93 4.90
C ARG A 4 2.68 4.56 4.27
N SER A 5 3.33 3.65 4.98
CA SER A 5 3.51 2.28 4.56
C SER A 5 3.04 1.29 5.61
N VAL A 6 2.56 0.15 5.15
CA VAL A 6 2.16 -0.99 5.95
C VAL A 6 3.00 -2.19 5.50
N LYS A 7 3.90 -2.65 6.37
CA LYS A 7 4.55 -3.96 6.20
C LYS A 7 3.67 -5.00 6.87
N CYS A 8 3.26 -5.99 6.09
CA CYS A 8 2.49 -7.12 6.58
C CYS A 8 3.37 -8.38 6.53
N THR A 9 3.49 -9.07 7.66
CA THR A 9 4.13 -10.39 7.76
C THR A 9 3.07 -11.42 8.05
N CYS A 10 2.71 -12.19 7.04
CA CYS A 10 1.70 -13.25 7.10
C CYS A 10 2.29 -14.56 7.64
N LYS A 11 1.43 -15.48 8.09
CA LYS A 11 1.87 -16.80 8.58
C LYS A 11 2.43 -17.71 7.50
N ASN A 12 1.97 -17.54 6.26
CA ASN A 12 2.37 -18.34 5.10
C ASN A 12 2.07 -17.58 3.80
N THR A 13 2.50 -18.14 2.68
CA THR A 13 2.32 -17.56 1.34
C THR A 13 0.86 -17.43 0.94
N VAL A 14 0.01 -18.43 1.23
CA VAL A 14 -1.42 -18.37 0.89
C VAL A 14 -2.09 -17.18 1.56
N MET A 15 -1.80 -16.96 2.84
CA MET A 15 -2.29 -15.79 3.56
C MET A 15 -1.77 -14.47 2.95
N LYS A 16 -0.48 -14.41 2.56
CA LYS A 16 0.10 -13.24 1.90
C LYS A 16 -0.67 -12.89 0.63
N GLU A 17 -0.90 -13.88 -0.23
CA GLU A 17 -1.61 -13.71 -1.50
C GLU A 17 -3.05 -13.24 -1.27
N SER A 18 -3.78 -13.85 -0.32
CA SER A 18 -5.15 -13.45 0.02
C SER A 18 -5.23 -12.02 0.54
N VAL A 19 -4.36 -11.64 1.49
CA VAL A 19 -4.35 -10.29 2.06
C VAL A 19 -3.92 -9.28 1.00
N ARG A 20 -2.85 -9.55 0.23
CA ARG A 20 -2.36 -8.62 -0.80
C ARG A 20 -3.40 -8.37 -1.89
N ASN A 21 -4.08 -9.40 -2.36
CA ASN A 21 -5.12 -9.27 -3.39
C ASN A 21 -6.35 -8.55 -2.85
N PHE A 22 -6.78 -8.87 -1.62
CA PHE A 22 -7.83 -8.08 -0.95
C PHE A 22 -7.47 -6.60 -0.89
N TYR A 23 -6.20 -6.28 -0.58
CA TYR A 23 -5.72 -4.91 -0.54
C TYR A 23 -5.70 -4.24 -1.93
N LEU A 24 -5.33 -4.98 -2.98
CA LEU A 24 -5.37 -4.49 -4.37
C LEU A 24 -6.82 -4.13 -4.77
N ASP A 25 -7.75 -5.04 -4.53
CA ASP A 25 -9.14 -4.89 -4.97
C ASP A 25 -9.92 -3.80 -4.22
N ASN A 26 -9.57 -3.57 -2.94
CA ASN A 26 -10.36 -2.69 -2.07
C ASN A 26 -9.70 -1.33 -1.78
N PHE A 27 -8.39 -1.17 -2.03
CA PHE A 27 -7.67 0.06 -1.65
C PHE A 27 -7.12 0.87 -2.81
N ASP A 28 -6.74 0.23 -3.91
CA ASP A 28 -6.23 0.96 -5.08
C ASP A 28 -7.36 1.63 -5.89
N LEU A 29 -8.61 1.26 -5.60
CA LEU A 29 -9.84 1.80 -6.19
C LEU A 29 -10.62 2.76 -5.27
N MET A 30 -10.05 3.20 -4.15
CA MET A 30 -10.72 4.22 -3.35
C MET A 30 -10.90 5.47 -4.24
N ASP A 31 -12.15 5.82 -4.52
CA ASP A 31 -12.73 7.09 -4.97
C ASP A 31 -11.83 8.03 -5.83
N PRO A 32 -12.27 8.57 -6.98
CA PRO A 32 -11.61 9.70 -7.62
C PRO A 32 -11.30 10.91 -6.69
N ALA A 33 -12.02 11.02 -5.55
CA ALA A 33 -11.74 11.95 -4.47
C ALA A 33 -10.67 11.47 -3.45
N SER A 34 -10.05 10.31 -3.67
CA SER A 34 -9.07 9.75 -2.75
C SER A 34 -7.79 10.56 -2.76
N ALA A 35 -7.56 11.22 -1.64
CA ALA A 35 -6.32 11.38 -0.89
C ALA A 35 -4.99 10.76 -1.42
N LEU A 36 -5.04 9.60 -2.08
CA LEU A 36 -3.91 8.73 -2.41
C LEU A 36 -3.38 9.07 -3.81
N MET A 37 -2.21 9.67 -3.87
CA MET A 37 -1.59 10.12 -5.12
C MET A 37 -0.90 8.98 -5.87
N ILE A 38 -0.17 8.12 -5.13
CA ILE A 38 0.58 6.99 -5.66
C ILE A 38 0.45 5.86 -4.67
N SER A 39 0.18 4.66 -5.17
CA SER A 39 0.26 3.44 -4.38
C SER A 39 1.03 2.37 -5.12
N TYR A 40 1.81 1.60 -4.36
CA TYR A 40 2.47 0.43 -4.88
C TYR A 40 2.66 -0.60 -3.76
N LYS A 41 2.83 -1.86 -4.18
CA LYS A 41 3.05 -2.98 -3.29
C LYS A 41 4.36 -3.67 -3.69
N VAL A 42 5.12 -4.11 -2.70
CA VAL A 42 6.41 -4.77 -2.88
C VAL A 42 6.38 -6.10 -2.14
N ASP A 43 6.61 -7.20 -2.84
CA ASP A 43 6.89 -8.49 -2.19
C ASP A 43 8.29 -8.42 -1.58
N LEU A 44 8.38 -8.67 -0.27
CA LEU A 44 9.65 -8.68 0.47
C LEU A 44 10.17 -10.10 0.69
N SER A 45 9.25 -11.06 0.83
CA SER A 45 9.52 -12.49 0.95
C SER A 45 8.26 -13.30 0.61
N ASP A 46 8.35 -14.63 0.70
CA ASP A 46 7.23 -15.53 0.45
C ASP A 46 6.00 -15.24 1.32
N ASN A 47 6.18 -14.64 2.50
CA ASN A 47 5.12 -14.32 3.45
C ASN A 47 5.08 -12.85 3.87
N GLN A 48 5.85 -11.96 3.22
CA GLN A 48 5.89 -10.55 3.55
C GLN A 48 5.65 -9.67 2.33
N PHE A 49 4.86 -8.64 2.53
CA PHE A 49 4.72 -7.56 1.55
C PHE A 49 4.71 -6.19 2.24
N LEU A 50 5.06 -5.16 1.48
CA LEU A 50 4.97 -3.76 1.85
C LEU A 50 3.93 -3.09 0.95
N HIS A 51 2.93 -2.43 1.53
CA HIS A 51 2.05 -1.52 0.82
C HIS A 51 2.46 -0.10 1.15
N VAL A 52 2.72 0.72 0.13
CA VAL A 52 3.09 2.13 0.29
C VAL A 52 2.02 3.00 -0.35
N GLY A 53 1.61 4.05 0.37
CA GLY A 53 0.77 5.12 -0.12
C GLY A 53 1.46 6.47 0.05
N LEU A 54 1.36 7.30 -1.00
CA LEU A 54 1.82 8.69 -1.00
C LEU A 54 0.59 9.60 -1.00
N PHE A 55 0.61 10.59 -0.12
CA PHE A 55 -0.52 11.49 0.14
C PHE A 55 -0.06 12.95 0.02
N VAL A 56 -1.01 13.85 -0.24
CA VAL A 56 -0.74 15.28 -0.32
C VAL A 56 -0.24 15.86 1.02
N SER A 57 -0.79 15.39 2.14
CA SER A 57 -0.45 15.82 3.50
C SER A 57 -0.62 14.70 4.54
N GLU A 58 -0.18 14.94 5.78
CA GLU A 58 -0.33 14.00 6.89
C GLU A 58 -1.80 13.81 7.28
N GLU A 59 -2.58 14.88 7.33
CA GLU A 59 -4.00 14.84 7.74
C GLU A 59 -4.80 13.94 6.80
N VAL A 60 -4.48 14.01 5.52
CA VAL A 60 -5.09 13.19 4.47
C VAL A 60 -4.67 11.72 4.61
N ALA A 61 -3.41 11.46 4.96
CA ALA A 61 -2.92 10.10 5.20
C ALA A 61 -3.52 9.45 6.46
N ASP A 62 -3.69 10.22 7.53
CA ASP A 62 -4.28 9.74 8.78
C ASP A 62 -5.79 9.50 8.63
N ALA A 63 -6.53 10.40 7.97
CA ALA A 63 -7.95 10.18 7.65
C ALA A 63 -8.19 8.95 6.78
N PHE A 64 -7.27 8.64 5.86
CA PHE A 64 -7.30 7.40 5.09
C PHE A 64 -7.02 6.17 5.98
N ALA A 65 -6.03 6.26 6.86
CA ALA A 65 -5.65 5.18 7.75
C ALA A 65 -6.75 4.80 8.76
N ASP A 66 -7.54 5.75 9.23
CA ASP A 66 -8.65 5.49 10.15
C ASP A 66 -9.70 4.56 9.53
N LYS A 67 -9.95 4.70 8.23
CA LYS A 67 -10.85 3.81 7.46
C LYS A 67 -10.31 2.38 7.38
N LEU A 68 -8.98 2.22 7.45
CA LEU A 68 -8.30 0.92 7.36
C LEU A 68 -8.15 0.23 8.71
N GLY A 69 -8.33 0.93 9.82
CA GLY A 69 -8.18 0.39 11.17
C GLY A 69 -8.93 -0.93 11.41
N PRO A 70 -10.22 -1.06 11.02
CA PRO A 70 -10.95 -2.33 11.14
C PRO A 70 -10.34 -3.48 10.34
N ILE A 71 -9.85 -3.21 9.13
CA ILE A 71 -9.27 -4.22 8.26
C ILE A 71 -7.91 -4.67 8.80
N HIS A 72 -7.09 -3.73 9.27
CA HIS A 72 -5.82 -4.04 9.91
C HIS A 72 -6.01 -4.97 11.11
N ARG A 73 -7.05 -4.75 11.91
CA ARG A 73 -7.40 -5.65 13.02
C ARG A 73 -7.75 -7.06 12.52
N GLN A 74 -8.59 -7.19 11.50
CA GLN A 74 -8.95 -8.50 10.94
C GLN A 74 -7.71 -9.25 10.41
N VAL A 75 -6.81 -8.54 9.72
CA VAL A 75 -5.55 -9.13 9.23
C VAL A 75 -4.64 -9.57 10.39
N GLN A 76 -4.60 -8.82 11.49
CA GLN A 76 -3.88 -9.21 12.71
C GLN A 76 -4.53 -10.41 13.41
N GLU A 77 -5.87 -10.49 13.44
CA GLU A 77 -6.63 -11.63 14.00
C GLU A 77 -6.38 -12.93 13.23
N MET A 78 -6.14 -12.84 11.91
CA MET A 78 -5.67 -13.97 11.10
C MET A 78 -4.22 -14.40 11.42
N GLY A 79 -3.53 -13.67 12.31
CA GLY A 79 -2.18 -13.98 12.80
C GLY A 79 -1.05 -13.28 12.06
N ALA A 80 -1.32 -12.29 11.21
CA ALA A 80 -0.27 -11.48 10.61
C ALA A 80 0.25 -10.41 11.58
N LYS A 81 1.54 -10.08 11.42
CA LYS A 81 2.14 -8.89 12.04
C LYS A 81 1.98 -7.72 11.09
N ILE A 82 1.52 -6.58 11.61
CA ILE A 82 1.43 -5.31 10.88
C ILE A 82 2.40 -4.31 11.50
N GLU A 83 3.23 -3.69 10.66
CA GLU A 83 4.15 -2.63 11.05
C GLU A 83 3.88 -1.41 10.17
N ILE A 84 3.62 -0.27 10.81
CA ILE A 84 3.28 0.98 10.12
C ILE A 84 4.48 1.91 10.21
N THR A 85 4.85 2.52 9.08
CA THR A 85 5.85 3.59 9.02
C THR A 85 5.24 4.78 8.29
N LYS A 86 5.49 5.99 8.78
CA LYS A 86 4.99 7.22 8.16
C LYS A 86 6.00 8.36 8.30
N GLY A 87 5.89 9.36 7.44
CA GLY A 87 6.70 10.57 7.55
C GLY A 87 6.65 11.47 6.33
N ASP A 88 7.31 12.62 6.45
CA ASP A 88 7.44 13.58 5.37
C ASP A 88 8.34 13.05 4.26
N ILE A 89 7.88 13.25 3.03
CA ILE A 89 8.69 12.97 1.85
C ILE A 89 9.56 14.20 1.58
N THR A 90 10.85 14.09 1.91
CA THR A 90 11.82 15.17 1.71
C THR A 90 12.44 15.16 0.31
N HIS A 91 12.46 14.01 -0.36
CA HIS A 91 13.06 13.83 -1.69
C HIS A 91 12.17 12.93 -2.56
N PHE A 92 11.42 13.52 -3.48
CA PHE A 92 10.57 12.81 -4.43
C PHE A 92 11.01 13.11 -5.87
N LYS A 93 11.24 12.07 -6.67
CA LYS A 93 11.57 12.20 -8.09
C LYS A 93 10.91 11.10 -8.90
N VAL A 94 10.26 11.49 -9.98
CA VAL A 94 9.78 10.59 -11.04
C VAL A 94 10.76 10.73 -12.21
N ALA A 95 11.35 9.62 -12.66
CA ALA A 95 12.26 9.65 -13.80
C ALA A 95 11.46 9.84 -15.11
N GLY A 96 11.90 10.74 -15.99
CA GLY A 96 11.20 11.06 -17.25
C GLY A 96 11.17 9.95 -18.31
N GLY A 97 11.77 8.78 -18.03
CA GLY A 97 11.74 7.60 -18.91
C GLY A 97 10.65 6.59 -18.58
N LEU A 98 9.70 6.94 -17.69
CA LEU A 98 8.59 6.05 -17.34
C LEU A 98 7.53 6.05 -18.44
N THR A 99 7.22 4.85 -18.94
CA THR A 99 6.14 4.62 -19.89
C THR A 99 4.82 4.36 -19.18
N LEU A 100 3.69 4.60 -19.87
CA LEU A 100 2.37 4.34 -19.32
C LEU A 100 2.17 2.86 -18.96
N ASP A 101 2.73 1.95 -19.75
CA ASP A 101 2.67 0.50 -19.51
C ASP A 101 3.41 0.11 -18.21
N GLN A 102 4.51 0.79 -17.89
CA GLN A 102 5.22 0.60 -16.63
C GLN A 102 4.45 1.15 -15.42
N LEU A 103 3.61 2.18 -15.61
CA LEU A 103 2.78 2.75 -14.55
C LEU A 103 1.49 1.95 -14.28
N THR A 104 0.94 1.33 -15.33
CA THR A 104 -0.33 0.60 -15.27
C THR A 104 -0.15 -0.89 -14.96
N GLY A 105 1.09 -1.37 -14.83
CA GLY A 105 1.38 -2.79 -14.62
C GLY A 105 1.13 -3.67 -15.85
N ASN A 106 0.73 -3.08 -16.98
CA ASN A 106 0.56 -3.76 -18.27
C ASN A 106 1.92 -3.98 -18.95
N ARG A 107 2.81 -4.74 -18.32
CA ARG A 107 4.02 -5.21 -18.98
C ARG A 107 3.64 -6.26 -20.02
N GLN A 108 3.72 -5.92 -21.30
CA GLN A 108 3.90 -6.94 -22.34
C GLN A 108 5.25 -7.61 -22.08
N VAL A 109 5.21 -8.90 -21.75
CA VAL A 109 6.38 -9.78 -21.74
C VAL A 109 6.47 -10.46 -23.09
#